data_AF-A0A7S1EK14-F1
#
_entry.id   AF-A0A7S1EK14-F1
#
_cell.length_a   1.000
_cell.length_b   1.000
_cell.length_c   1.000
_cell.angle_alpha   90.00
_cell.angle_beta   90.00
_cell.angle_gamma   90.00
#
_symmetry.space_group_name_H-M   'P 1'
#
loop_
_entity.id
_entity.type
_entity.pdbx_description
1 polymer ?
#
loop_
_entity_poly.entity_id
_entity_poly.type
_entity_poly.pdbx_seq_one_letter_code
_entity_poly.pdbx_strand_id
1 'polypeptide(L)'
;MHGMEEAIVVEEPAEDGEGGKAKAKKGPKKISGGKDYSYYKLTVTDNGCGMKHEEIPKMFGTVLSGTKYGVRQERGKFGLGSKMVLIWSKMSTGLPMTIRSSQGSGKQISLVQLDLDIHSNAPNVHKHEKLPNDHKWRGSQVGVTIGGEFSIYKRYTVNYLREMAVITPYARFEMIFKAEDPSKSFHILHSRRSEIMPPPPSKAKVHPSSIDNHTMENLLHGTGEKTLLRFLTRELDCVNGDLARELIKGFGASFREEMSPSDIDTSMIRQMVDKMNQMSFAPPSGAVLAPAGEYNLHLGVMKEMKPDMIATSTQDVRVVDGHAVIVEAAVSLGGRRQGDGITVHRFANRIPMLFQPGSDLTVKTCNSAPPQGVNWKSYKIDKNSHKVGVYVSICSTKIPYGGPNKEYIGDAHEDLKRSVRGAIMSCCVQLKARLARREALKLQKERRKNLQKYIPFVTKSLSGILETMVTDGCAEAVKDDAGVLLAVRGFEDKSISDSTLQHKLRNFVEEADMEQAMAAAQHGDKDTVAREDLCLRVLGNNRRLTRPMHSTVGVWKLFEDA
;
A
#
# COMPACT_ATOMS: atom_id res chain seq x y z
N MET A 1 55.25 19.76 29.68
CA MET A 1 56.32 18.83 30.12
C MET A 1 55.67 17.83 31.06
N HIS A 2 55.96 16.54 30.87
CA HIS A 2 55.48 15.34 31.59
C HIS A 2 53.98 15.05 31.39
N GLY A 3 53.51 13.95 30.79
CA GLY A 3 54.12 12.66 30.45
C GLY A 3 53.68 11.58 31.45
N MET A 4 52.92 10.59 30.97
CA MET A 4 52.72 9.20 31.47
C MET A 4 51.57 8.59 30.64
N GLU A 5 51.85 7.76 29.63
CA GLU A 5 52.12 6.31 29.64
C GLU A 5 50.86 5.46 29.87
N GLU A 6 50.62 4.51 28.95
CA GLU A 6 50.28 3.09 29.17
C GLU A 6 49.75 2.49 27.84
N ALA A 7 50.52 1.63 27.16
CA ALA A 7 50.75 0.20 27.43
C ALA A 7 49.68 -0.69 26.76
N ILE A 8 50.08 -1.29 25.64
CA ILE A 8 49.32 -2.26 24.86
C ILE A 8 49.63 -3.65 25.44
N VAL A 9 48.59 -4.38 25.85
CA VAL A 9 48.67 -5.81 26.15
C VAL A 9 47.93 -6.57 25.06
N VAL A 10 48.63 -7.51 24.42
CA VAL A 10 48.11 -8.47 23.44
C VAL A 10 48.23 -9.84 24.09
N GLU A 11 47.14 -10.60 24.14
CA GLU A 11 47.16 -12.04 24.38
C GLU A 11 46.76 -12.80 23.09
N GLU A 12 47.45 -13.90 22.88
CA GLU A 12 47.53 -14.74 21.68
C GLU A 12 46.35 -15.72 21.51
N PRO A 13 46.23 -16.37 20.33
CA PRO A 13 45.76 -17.74 20.27
C PRO A 13 46.79 -18.69 19.64
N ALA A 14 46.69 -19.95 20.10
CA ALA A 14 47.63 -21.06 20.01
C ALA A 14 47.98 -21.60 18.61
N GLU A 15 49.11 -22.32 18.59
CA GLU A 15 49.81 -22.97 17.48
C GLU A 15 49.08 -24.19 16.88
N ASP A 16 49.38 -24.48 15.60
CA ASP A 16 49.80 -25.82 15.13
C ASP A 16 50.37 -25.77 13.67
N GLY A 17 51.62 -26.24 13.51
CA GLY A 17 51.98 -27.20 12.44
C GLY A 17 52.42 -26.75 11.03
N GLU A 18 53.73 -26.45 10.88
CA GLU A 18 54.68 -26.81 9.80
C GLU A 18 54.45 -26.48 8.29
N GLY A 19 55.42 -25.74 7.72
CA GLY A 19 56.18 -26.22 6.54
C GLY A 19 56.19 -25.39 5.24
N GLY A 20 57.28 -24.63 4.98
CA GLY A 20 57.87 -24.55 3.62
C GLY A 20 58.04 -23.20 2.89
N LYS A 21 59.22 -22.59 3.10
CA LYS A 21 60.09 -21.80 2.18
C LYS A 21 59.62 -20.47 1.52
N ALA A 22 60.48 -19.47 1.77
CA ALA A 22 60.40 -18.06 1.42
C ALA A 22 60.59 -17.69 -0.07
N LYS A 23 59.98 -16.56 -0.48
CA LYS A 23 60.51 -15.61 -1.48
C LYS A 23 60.18 -14.15 -1.12
N ALA A 24 61.10 -13.26 -1.51
CA ALA A 24 61.40 -11.98 -0.89
C ALA A 24 60.48 -10.77 -1.26
N LYS A 25 60.31 -9.90 -0.26
CA LYS A 25 60.14 -8.43 -0.24
C LYS A 25 59.24 -7.73 -1.29
N LYS A 26 58.09 -7.25 -0.81
CA LYS A 26 57.58 -5.88 -1.07
C LYS A 26 57.25 -5.23 0.29
N GLY A 27 57.65 -3.97 0.47
CA GLY A 27 57.52 -3.22 1.73
C GLY A 27 56.08 -3.14 2.26
N PRO A 28 55.87 -2.76 3.54
CA PRO A 28 54.56 -2.78 4.15
C PRO A 28 53.63 -1.83 3.38
N LYS A 29 52.61 -2.41 2.74
CA LYS A 29 51.44 -1.66 2.30
C LYS A 29 50.88 -0.96 3.53
N LYS A 30 50.84 0.38 3.51
CA LYS A 30 50.01 1.17 4.41
C LYS A 30 48.61 0.54 4.41
N ILE A 31 48.16 0.08 5.57
CA ILE A 31 46.76 -0.23 5.82
C ILE A 31 46.04 1.11 5.85
N SER A 32 45.63 1.60 4.68
CA SER A 32 44.66 2.70 4.56
C SER A 32 43.28 2.12 4.80
N GLY A 33 42.94 1.91 6.07
CA GLY A 33 41.67 1.32 6.52
C GLY A 33 40.62 2.34 6.95
N GLY A 34 40.66 3.58 6.43
CA GLY A 34 39.56 4.53 6.60
C GLY A 34 38.54 4.30 5.49
N LYS A 35 37.31 3.88 5.80
CA LYS A 35 36.21 3.98 4.84
C LYS A 35 35.93 5.47 4.62
N ASP A 36 36.28 6.00 3.44
CA ASP A 36 35.95 7.37 3.04
C ASP A 36 34.42 7.50 2.86
N TYR A 37 33.71 7.83 3.94
CA TYR A 37 32.30 8.19 3.87
C TYR A 37 32.16 9.65 3.42
N SER A 38 31.24 9.91 2.49
CA SER A 38 30.79 11.29 2.24
C SER A 38 29.81 11.72 3.34
N TYR A 39 29.85 12.99 3.71
CA TYR A 39 28.97 13.56 4.72
C TYR A 39 27.77 14.26 4.07
N TYR A 40 26.57 13.99 4.59
CA TYR A 40 25.33 14.56 4.08
C TYR A 40 24.57 15.26 5.20
N LYS A 41 24.08 16.47 4.91
CA LYS A 41 23.13 17.18 5.78
C LYS A 41 21.71 16.79 5.38
N LEU A 42 21.07 15.95 6.19
CA LEU A 42 19.66 15.59 6.03
C LEU A 42 18.79 16.58 6.81
N THR A 43 17.81 17.18 6.14
CA THR A 43 16.80 18.04 6.78
C THR A 43 15.41 17.58 6.38
N VAL A 44 14.56 17.32 7.37
CA VAL A 44 13.16 16.93 7.16
C VAL A 44 12.27 18.00 7.79
N THR A 45 11.30 18.49 7.02
CA THR A 45 10.32 19.50 7.45
C THR A 45 8.90 18.99 7.28
N ASP A 46 8.07 19.14 8.30
CA ASP A 46 6.64 18.86 8.26
C ASP A 46 5.80 20.10 8.64
N ASN A 47 4.51 20.02 8.35
CA ASN A 47 3.48 20.99 8.73
C ASN A 47 2.53 20.42 9.81
N GLY A 48 3.07 19.56 10.69
CA GLY A 48 2.32 18.86 11.73
C GLY A 48 1.94 19.74 12.94
N CYS A 49 1.58 19.10 14.05
CA CYS A 49 1.15 19.80 15.26
C CYS A 49 2.28 20.49 16.05
N GLY A 50 3.55 20.21 15.70
CA GLY A 50 4.70 20.68 16.46
C GLY A 50 4.85 19.96 17.81
N MET A 51 5.92 20.30 18.52
CA MET A 51 6.32 19.70 19.79
C MET A 51 6.35 20.76 20.89
N LYS A 52 6.09 20.38 22.14
CA LYS A 52 6.23 21.30 23.28
C LYS A 52 7.70 21.55 23.56
N HIS A 53 8.05 22.80 23.84
CA HIS A 53 9.42 23.25 24.05
C HIS A 53 10.22 22.39 25.05
N GLU A 54 9.62 22.06 26.19
CA GLU A 54 10.25 21.31 27.29
C GLU A 54 10.38 19.80 26.99
N GLU A 55 9.51 19.25 26.15
CA GLU A 55 9.50 17.81 25.86
C GLU A 55 10.52 17.43 24.77
N ILE A 56 10.99 18.39 23.95
CA ILE A 56 11.87 18.14 22.80
C ILE A 56 13.15 17.38 23.21
N PRO A 57 13.92 17.80 24.25
CA PRO A 57 15.13 17.09 24.64
C PRO A 57 14.87 15.62 24.99
N LYS A 58 13.85 15.36 25.81
CA LYS A 58 13.49 14.00 26.23
C LYS A 58 13.01 13.14 25.06
N MET A 59 12.27 13.71 24.11
CA MET A 59 11.77 12.99 22.94
C MET A 59 12.86 12.54 21.97
N PHE A 60 13.99 13.24 21.88
CA PHE A 60 15.06 12.93 20.93
C PHE A 60 16.33 12.38 21.57
N GLY A 61 16.62 12.70 22.83
CA GLY A 61 17.84 12.31 23.52
C GLY A 61 17.65 11.28 24.64
N THR A 62 16.52 10.59 24.73
CA THR A 62 16.35 9.46 25.67
C THR A 62 15.84 8.24 24.93
N VAL A 63 16.67 7.22 24.72
CA VAL A 63 16.29 5.96 24.05
C VAL A 63 15.09 5.31 24.76
N LEU A 64 14.19 4.75 23.95
CA LEU A 64 12.89 4.20 24.39
C LEU A 64 11.91 5.22 25.01
N SER A 65 12.07 6.54 24.83
CA SER A 65 11.06 7.54 25.25
C SER A 65 9.93 7.75 24.22
N GLY A 66 9.15 6.71 23.96
CA GLY A 66 8.01 6.81 23.02
C GLY A 66 6.84 7.59 23.62
N THR A 67 6.08 8.35 22.82
CA THR A 67 4.73 8.83 23.20
C THR A 67 3.62 7.87 22.77
N LYS A 68 4.03 6.67 22.33
CA LYS A 68 3.30 5.77 21.43
C LYS A 68 2.92 4.45 22.11
N TYR A 69 2.74 4.51 23.42
CA TYR A 69 2.37 3.36 24.23
C TYR A 69 0.86 3.12 24.15
N GLY A 70 0.48 1.86 24.00
CA GLY A 70 -0.91 1.40 23.88
C GLY A 70 -1.20 0.70 22.55
N VAL A 71 -2.43 0.23 22.42
CA VAL A 71 -2.91 -0.50 21.25
C VAL A 71 -3.52 0.51 20.27
N ARG A 72 -2.71 1.02 19.36
CA ARG A 72 -3.13 1.98 18.32
C ARG A 72 -2.38 1.70 17.02
N GLN A 73 -3.05 1.87 15.89
CA GLN A 73 -2.38 1.79 14.60
C GLN A 73 -1.41 2.97 14.44
N GLU A 74 -0.12 2.66 14.34
CA GLU A 74 0.93 3.65 14.16
C GLU A 74 2.05 3.12 13.27
N ARG A 75 2.81 4.05 12.64
CA ARG A 75 3.97 3.73 11.80
C ARG A 75 5.15 3.18 12.62
N GLY A 76 5.47 3.82 13.74
CA GLY A 76 6.54 3.42 14.66
C GLY A 76 5.99 3.19 16.06
N LYS A 77 6.56 2.26 16.83
CA LYS A 77 6.05 1.83 18.15
C LYS A 77 6.99 2.20 19.29
N PHE A 78 8.25 1.76 19.23
CA PHE A 78 9.19 1.85 20.35
C PHE A 78 9.91 3.20 20.54
N GLY A 79 9.61 4.21 19.72
CA GLY A 79 10.27 5.51 19.80
C GLY A 79 11.77 5.51 19.47
N LEU A 80 12.30 4.45 18.84
CA LEU A 80 13.73 4.27 18.59
C LEU A 80 14.27 5.01 17.35
N GLY A 81 13.42 5.24 16.34
CA GLY A 81 13.85 5.65 14.99
C GLY A 81 14.69 6.92 14.94
N SER A 82 14.16 8.06 15.40
CA SER A 82 14.89 9.34 15.37
C SER A 82 16.15 9.33 16.23
N LYS A 83 16.14 8.54 17.30
CA LYS A 83 17.23 8.43 18.27
C LYS A 83 18.39 7.62 17.69
N MET A 84 18.09 6.59 16.89
CA MET A 84 19.11 5.85 16.12
C MET A 84 19.80 6.73 15.08
N VAL A 85 19.06 7.66 14.46
CA VAL A 85 19.68 8.65 13.56
C VAL A 85 20.63 9.57 14.33
N LEU A 86 20.26 9.98 15.55
CA LEU A 86 21.13 10.78 16.41
C LEU A 86 22.38 10.00 16.87
N ILE A 87 22.23 8.73 17.26
CA ILE A 87 23.35 7.84 17.60
C ILE A 87 24.30 7.70 16.40
N TRP A 88 23.76 7.46 15.21
CA TRP A 88 24.56 7.36 13.99
C TRP A 88 25.27 8.67 13.65
N SER A 89 24.61 9.82 13.83
CA SER A 89 25.24 11.15 13.70
C SER A 89 26.42 11.30 14.64
N LYS A 90 26.23 10.97 15.93
CA LYS A 90 27.29 11.03 16.95
C LYS A 90 28.48 10.13 16.59
N MET A 91 28.22 8.90 16.13
CA MET A 91 29.27 7.95 15.75
C MET A 91 29.99 8.32 14.45
N SER A 92 29.29 8.91 13.48
CA SER A 92 29.86 9.21 12.16
C SER A 92 30.49 10.60 12.05
N THR A 93 29.83 11.64 12.56
CA THR A 93 30.27 13.04 12.44
C THR A 93 30.56 13.69 13.79
N GLY A 94 30.02 13.16 14.88
CA GLY A 94 30.07 13.79 16.20
C GLY A 94 29.23 15.06 16.32
N LEU A 95 28.52 15.49 15.26
CA LEU A 95 27.76 16.74 15.25
C LEU A 95 26.37 16.57 15.89
N PRO A 96 25.88 17.60 16.60
CA PRO A 96 24.57 17.59 17.23
C PRO A 96 23.44 17.71 16.20
N MET A 97 22.27 17.19 16.55
CA MET A 97 21.04 17.35 15.78
C MET A 97 20.41 18.71 16.10
N THR A 98 19.93 19.40 15.07
CA THR A 98 19.22 20.68 15.19
C THR A 98 17.73 20.47 14.95
N ILE A 99 16.90 20.85 15.92
CA ILE A 99 15.45 20.73 15.88
C ILE A 99 14.84 22.12 15.97
N ARG A 100 13.92 22.43 15.06
CA ARG A 100 13.05 23.61 15.14
C ARG A 100 11.61 23.12 15.18
N SER A 101 10.80 23.59 16.13
CA SER A 101 9.40 23.20 16.19
C SER A 101 8.52 24.33 16.69
N SER A 102 7.32 24.45 16.13
CA SER A 102 6.30 25.38 16.59
C SER A 102 4.92 24.76 16.49
N GLN A 103 4.10 25.00 17.51
CA GLN A 103 2.71 24.59 17.56
C GLN A 103 1.77 25.54 16.77
N GLY A 104 2.32 26.62 16.20
CA GLY A 104 1.57 27.64 15.47
C GLY A 104 0.86 28.67 16.37
N SER A 105 -0.09 29.41 15.79
CA SER A 105 -0.97 30.36 16.51
C SER A 105 -0.24 31.42 17.34
N GLY A 106 0.85 31.99 16.80
CA GLY A 106 1.64 33.02 17.49
C GLY A 106 2.60 32.50 18.57
N LYS A 107 2.68 31.17 18.77
CA LYS A 107 3.69 30.57 19.64
C LYS A 107 5.08 30.68 19.02
N GLN A 108 6.06 30.97 19.87
CA GLN A 108 7.48 31.04 19.52
C GLN A 108 7.99 29.72 18.92
N ILE A 109 9.03 29.81 18.09
CA ILE A 109 9.73 28.66 17.52
C ILE A 109 10.72 28.15 18.56
N SER A 110 10.59 26.90 18.98
CA SER A 110 11.60 26.24 19.82
C SER A 110 12.77 25.82 18.95
N LEU A 111 13.96 26.34 19.21
CA LEU A 111 15.22 25.91 18.61
C LEU A 111 15.98 25.09 19.65
N VAL A 112 16.23 23.82 19.35
CA VAL A 112 16.98 22.92 20.22
C VAL A 112 18.14 22.31 19.43
N GLN A 113 19.35 22.42 19.95
CA GLN A 113 20.51 21.67 19.47
C GLN A 113 20.91 20.71 20.56
N LEU A 114 20.92 19.41 20.24
CA LEU A 114 21.21 18.38 21.22
C LEU A 114 21.95 17.20 20.58
N ASP A 115 22.71 16.51 21.40
CA ASP A 115 23.21 15.18 21.16
C ASP A 115 22.79 14.23 22.29
N LEU A 116 23.25 12.99 22.23
CA LEU A 116 22.93 11.94 23.18
C LEU A 116 24.19 11.54 23.94
N ASP A 117 24.08 11.45 25.26
CA ASP A 117 25.01 10.65 26.06
C ASP A 117 24.54 9.19 26.05
N ILE A 118 25.33 8.34 25.39
CA ILE A 118 25.01 6.93 25.16
C ILE A 118 25.09 6.14 26.48
N HIS A 119 25.98 6.52 27.40
CA HIS A 119 26.19 5.78 28.64
C HIS A 119 25.06 6.05 29.65
N SER A 120 24.70 7.32 29.83
CA SER A 120 23.63 7.71 30.76
C SER A 120 22.22 7.66 30.15
N ASN A 121 22.10 7.43 28.84
CA ASN A 121 20.85 7.50 28.09
C ASN A 121 20.09 8.83 28.31
N ALA A 122 20.85 9.93 28.39
CA ALA A 122 20.33 11.25 28.69
C ALA A 122 20.58 12.23 27.53
N PRO A 123 19.68 13.20 27.31
CA PRO A 123 19.89 14.25 26.33
C PRO A 123 21.00 15.17 26.81
N ASN A 124 22.00 15.40 25.97
CA ASN A 124 22.98 16.45 26.20
C ASN A 124 22.62 17.66 25.32
N VAL A 125 22.16 18.74 25.96
CA VAL A 125 21.54 19.88 25.31
C VAL A 125 22.56 21.01 25.17
N HIS A 126 22.88 21.37 23.93
CA HIS A 126 23.85 22.41 23.59
C HIS A 126 23.19 23.78 23.49
N LYS A 127 21.97 23.83 22.93
CA LYS A 127 21.15 25.04 22.84
C LYS A 127 19.69 24.71 23.05
N HIS A 128 18.98 25.57 23.77
CA HIS A 128 17.54 25.44 24.03
C HIS A 128 16.91 26.82 24.15
N GLU A 129 16.44 27.37 23.03
CA GLU A 129 16.01 28.76 22.93
C GLU A 129 14.63 28.87 22.28
N LYS A 130 13.95 29.99 22.53
CA LYS A 130 12.69 30.35 21.89
C LYS A 130 12.92 31.55 20.98
N LEU A 131 12.66 31.36 19.69
CA LEU A 131 12.76 32.39 18.66
C LEU A 131 11.39 33.00 18.35
N PRO A 132 11.32 34.27 17.93
CA PRO A 132 10.08 34.87 17.45
C PRO A 132 9.52 34.10 16.23
N ASN A 133 8.20 34.11 16.08
CA ASN A 133 7.49 33.37 15.03
C ASN A 133 6.64 34.32 14.16
N ASP A 134 7.31 35.28 13.52
CA ASP A 134 6.65 36.38 12.79
C ASP A 134 5.77 35.87 11.65
N HIS A 135 6.17 34.76 11.02
CA HIS A 135 5.44 34.13 9.91
C HIS A 135 4.36 33.13 10.34
N LYS A 136 4.07 33.02 11.65
CA LYS A 136 3.11 32.05 12.22
C LYS A 136 3.36 30.62 11.72
N TRP A 137 4.63 30.26 11.55
CA TRP A 137 5.02 28.94 11.09
C TRP A 137 4.56 27.87 12.08
N ARG A 138 4.11 26.72 11.55
CA ARG A 138 3.65 25.56 12.31
C ARG A 138 4.26 24.31 11.71
N GLY A 139 4.79 23.44 12.57
CA GLY A 139 5.37 22.17 12.18
C GLY A 139 6.67 21.88 12.91
N SER A 140 7.41 20.89 12.40
CA SER A 140 8.73 20.53 12.91
C SER A 140 9.74 20.41 11.79
N GLN A 141 10.97 20.85 12.06
CA GLN A 141 12.13 20.69 11.20
C GLN A 141 13.21 20.00 12.01
N VAL A 142 13.75 18.90 11.48
CA VAL A 142 14.85 18.17 12.08
C VAL A 142 15.99 18.10 11.08
N GLY A 143 17.16 18.59 11.47
CA GLY A 143 18.38 18.63 10.69
C GLY A 143 19.49 17.84 11.37
N VAL A 144 20.16 16.96 10.63
CA VAL A 144 21.25 16.12 11.12
C VAL A 144 22.31 15.93 10.05
N THR A 145 23.57 15.80 10.44
CA THR A 145 24.68 15.55 9.51
C THR A 145 25.22 14.15 9.75
N ILE A 146 25.13 13.29 8.74
CA ILE A 146 25.49 11.87 8.85
C ILE A 146 26.51 11.48 7.77
N GLY A 147 27.41 10.57 8.13
CA GLY A 147 28.23 9.85 7.13
C GLY A 147 27.40 8.79 6.41
N GLY A 148 27.58 8.65 5.10
CA GLY A 148 26.90 7.62 4.32
C GLY A 148 27.27 7.64 2.84
N GLU A 149 26.51 6.89 2.03
CA GLU A 149 26.73 6.79 0.59
C GLU A 149 25.42 6.97 -0.18
N PHE A 150 25.03 8.22 -0.39
CA PHE A 150 23.75 8.52 -1.04
C PHE A 150 23.69 8.04 -2.50
N SER A 151 24.81 8.01 -3.22
CA SER A 151 24.86 7.59 -4.62
C SER A 151 24.32 6.16 -4.84
N ILE A 152 24.66 5.22 -3.95
CA ILE A 152 24.15 3.83 -4.01
C ILE A 152 22.67 3.79 -3.62
N TYR A 153 22.30 4.48 -2.55
CA TYR A 153 20.95 4.39 -1.97
C TYR A 153 19.93 5.36 -2.57
N LYS A 154 20.34 6.25 -3.49
CA LYS A 154 19.49 7.24 -4.18
C LYS A 154 18.23 6.60 -4.75
N ARG A 155 18.36 5.45 -5.42
CA ARG A 155 17.21 4.74 -6.00
C ARG A 155 16.19 4.33 -4.93
N TYR A 156 16.65 3.82 -3.79
CA TYR A 156 15.79 3.39 -2.69
C TYR A 156 15.10 4.57 -2.02
N THR A 157 15.80 5.68 -1.76
CA THR A 157 15.21 6.89 -1.17
C THR A 157 14.13 7.49 -2.07
N VAL A 158 14.42 7.61 -3.37
CA VAL A 158 13.44 8.12 -4.35
C VAL A 158 12.26 7.17 -4.47
N ASN A 159 12.49 5.85 -4.45
CA ASN A 159 11.40 4.90 -4.52
C ASN A 159 10.54 4.96 -3.26
N TYR A 160 11.13 5.06 -2.07
CA TYR A 160 10.40 5.18 -0.80
C TYR A 160 9.42 6.36 -0.82
N LEU A 161 9.88 7.54 -1.26
CA LEU A 161 9.02 8.71 -1.37
C LEU A 161 7.91 8.55 -2.42
N ARG A 162 8.20 7.86 -3.52
CA ARG A 162 7.18 7.55 -4.53
C ARG A 162 6.12 6.61 -3.97
N GLU A 163 6.52 5.53 -3.31
CA GLU A 163 5.58 4.60 -2.66
C GLU A 163 4.75 5.31 -1.58
N MET A 164 5.36 6.22 -0.82
CA MET A 164 4.64 7.09 0.11
C MET A 164 3.58 7.95 -0.61
N ALA A 165 3.91 8.51 -1.77
CA ALA A 165 2.97 9.28 -2.59
C ALA A 165 1.83 8.42 -3.17
N VAL A 166 2.05 7.12 -3.38
CA VAL A 166 1.00 6.15 -3.78
C VAL A 166 0.03 5.92 -2.62
N ILE A 167 0.51 5.55 -1.43
CA ILE A 167 -0.39 5.19 -0.32
C ILE A 167 -1.03 6.42 0.36
N THR A 168 -0.43 7.61 0.21
CA THR A 168 -0.96 8.86 0.77
C THR A 168 -1.14 9.94 -0.31
N PRO A 169 -2.16 9.83 -1.19
CA PRO A 169 -2.41 10.81 -2.26
C PRO A 169 -2.82 12.18 -1.73
N TYR A 170 -3.17 12.28 -0.45
CA TYR A 170 -3.51 13.51 0.26
C TYR A 170 -2.31 14.26 0.84
N ALA A 171 -1.09 13.73 0.70
CA ALA A 171 0.13 14.39 1.12
C ALA A 171 0.90 14.99 -0.08
N ARG A 172 1.62 16.09 0.17
CA ARG A 172 2.62 16.65 -0.73
C ARG A 172 3.99 16.23 -0.22
N PHE A 173 4.80 15.62 -1.07
CA PHE A 173 6.19 15.28 -0.76
C PHE A 173 7.13 16.06 -1.67
N GLU A 174 8.13 16.69 -1.09
CA GLU A 174 9.14 17.46 -1.80
C GLU A 174 10.52 17.00 -1.35
N MET A 175 11.35 16.61 -2.31
CA MET A 175 12.72 16.16 -2.08
C MET A 175 13.67 17.01 -2.91
N ILE A 176 14.55 17.72 -2.23
CA ILE A 176 15.59 18.53 -2.84
C ILE A 176 16.92 17.91 -2.46
N PHE A 177 17.64 17.40 -3.45
CA PHE A 177 19.01 16.94 -3.27
C PHE A 177 19.96 17.96 -3.89
N LYS A 178 20.85 18.50 -3.06
CA LYS A 178 21.92 19.40 -3.48
C LYS A 178 23.25 18.65 -3.39
N ALA A 179 23.86 18.38 -4.54
CA ALA A 179 25.20 17.82 -4.62
C ALA A 179 26.25 18.93 -4.60
N GLU A 180 27.51 18.58 -4.36
CA GLU A 180 28.65 19.49 -4.52
C GLU A 180 28.73 20.03 -5.96
N ASP A 181 28.52 19.14 -6.93
CA ASP A 181 28.35 19.49 -8.33
C ASP A 181 26.87 19.85 -8.61
N PRO A 182 26.54 21.11 -8.95
CA PRO A 182 25.16 21.54 -9.21
C PRO A 182 24.46 20.71 -10.28
N SER A 183 25.19 20.17 -11.27
CA SER A 183 24.60 19.35 -12.34
C SER A 183 23.97 18.05 -11.84
N LYS A 184 24.43 17.53 -10.70
CA LYS A 184 23.94 16.30 -10.06
C LYS A 184 22.81 16.56 -9.06
N SER A 185 22.48 17.82 -8.82
CA SER A 185 21.37 18.23 -7.97
C SER A 185 20.04 17.91 -8.66
N PHE A 186 19.03 17.54 -7.87
CA PHE A 186 17.71 17.27 -8.42
C PHE A 186 16.61 17.65 -7.44
N HIS A 187 15.43 17.92 -7.99
CA HIS A 187 14.24 18.26 -7.25
C HIS A 187 13.10 17.34 -7.71
N ILE A 188 12.47 16.65 -6.76
CA ILE A 188 11.32 15.80 -6.99
C ILE A 188 10.16 16.33 -6.16
N LEU A 189 9.05 16.60 -6.84
CA LEU A 189 7.81 17.05 -6.22
C LEU A 189 6.69 16.06 -6.55
N HIS A 190 6.10 15.49 -5.50
CA HIS A 190 4.87 14.72 -5.56
C HIS A 190 3.72 15.58 -5.04
N SER A 191 2.92 16.14 -5.94
CA SER A 191 1.78 17.00 -5.59
C SER A 191 0.62 16.22 -5.00
N ARG A 192 -0.17 16.85 -4.13
CA ARG A 192 -1.42 16.27 -3.60
C ARG A 192 -2.43 15.99 -4.74
N ARG A 193 -3.26 14.95 -4.60
CA ARG A 193 -4.38 14.62 -5.51
C ARG A 193 -5.74 14.53 -4.85
N SER A 194 -5.80 14.32 -3.54
CA SER A 194 -7.05 14.25 -2.77
C SER A 194 -6.95 15.16 -1.55
N GLU A 195 -8.04 15.83 -1.20
CA GLU A 195 -8.17 16.52 0.10
C GLU A 195 -8.85 15.62 1.15
N ILE A 196 -9.43 14.50 0.72
CA ILE A 196 -10.16 13.58 1.58
C ILE A 196 -9.14 12.69 2.31
N MET A 197 -9.01 12.91 3.62
CA MET A 197 -8.18 12.08 4.49
C MET A 197 -9.00 10.96 5.15
N PRO A 198 -8.42 9.76 5.30
CA PRO A 198 -9.02 8.72 6.14
C PRO A 198 -9.08 9.18 7.60
N PRO A 199 -10.07 8.70 8.39
CA PRO A 199 -10.19 9.07 9.80
C PRO A 199 -8.92 8.71 10.58
N PRO A 200 -8.54 9.49 11.59
CA PRO A 200 -7.38 9.17 12.41
C PRO A 200 -7.65 7.90 13.24
N PRO A 201 -6.67 7.01 13.41
CA PRO A 201 -6.85 5.81 14.21
C PRO A 201 -7.08 6.17 15.68
N SER A 202 -7.98 5.47 16.36
CA SER A 202 -8.26 5.65 17.79
C SER A 202 -7.50 4.62 18.63
N LYS A 203 -7.41 4.87 19.94
CA LYS A 203 -6.79 3.91 20.88
C LYS A 203 -7.78 2.77 21.12
N ALA A 204 -7.38 1.54 20.82
CA ALA A 204 -8.12 0.34 21.10
C ALA A 204 -7.83 -0.17 22.52
N LYS A 205 -8.76 -0.95 23.07
CA LYS A 205 -8.53 -1.74 24.27
C LYS A 205 -7.68 -2.97 23.92
N VAL A 206 -7.14 -3.61 24.95
CA VAL A 206 -6.35 -4.83 24.76
C VAL A 206 -7.30 -6.01 24.61
N HIS A 207 -7.14 -6.78 23.55
CA HIS A 207 -7.94 -7.98 23.34
C HIS A 207 -7.36 -9.14 24.16
N PRO A 208 -8.18 -9.97 24.85
CA PRO A 208 -7.71 -11.06 25.72
C PRO A 208 -6.66 -11.98 25.08
N SER A 209 -6.84 -12.39 23.82
CA SER A 209 -5.89 -13.26 23.11
C SER A 209 -4.55 -12.61 22.73
N SER A 210 -4.38 -11.30 22.96
CA SER A 210 -3.13 -10.56 22.65
C SER A 210 -2.31 -10.24 23.90
N ILE A 211 -2.74 -10.74 25.05
CA ILE A 211 -2.23 -10.35 26.35
C ILE A 211 -1.01 -11.19 26.74
N ASP A 212 0.04 -10.49 27.16
CA ASP A 212 1.22 -11.07 27.81
C ASP A 212 1.21 -10.73 29.31
N ASN A 213 1.97 -11.48 30.12
CA ASN A 213 2.11 -11.23 31.57
C ASN A 213 2.45 -9.77 31.91
N HIS A 214 3.41 -9.18 31.19
CA HIS A 214 3.79 -7.78 31.38
C HIS A 214 2.67 -6.81 30.99
N THR A 215 1.88 -7.15 29.97
CA THR A 215 0.74 -6.32 29.56
C THR A 215 -0.35 -6.35 30.64
N MET A 216 -0.64 -7.52 31.23
CA MET A 216 -1.55 -7.61 32.38
C MET A 216 -1.07 -6.82 33.57
N GLU A 217 0.20 -6.97 33.94
CA GLU A 217 0.79 -6.25 35.07
C GLU A 217 0.64 -4.73 34.90
N ASN A 218 0.97 -4.22 33.71
CA ASN A 218 0.78 -2.79 33.39
C ASN A 218 -0.70 -2.36 33.43
N LEU A 219 -1.62 -3.21 32.98
CA LEU A 219 -3.06 -2.92 33.04
C LEU A 219 -3.57 -2.90 34.48
N LEU A 220 -3.12 -3.83 35.33
CA LEU A 220 -3.49 -3.93 36.74
C LEU A 220 -2.95 -2.75 37.55
N HIS A 221 -1.71 -2.31 37.29
CA HIS A 221 -1.16 -1.11 37.93
C HIS A 221 -1.77 0.20 37.43
N GLY A 222 -2.23 0.23 36.17
CA GLY A 222 -2.76 1.43 35.53
C GLY A 222 -4.27 1.62 35.67
N THR A 223 -5.01 0.60 36.13
CA THR A 223 -6.48 0.65 36.20
C THR A 223 -6.96 1.45 37.41
N GLY A 224 -8.09 2.16 37.22
CA GLY A 224 -8.83 2.81 38.31
C GLY A 224 -9.96 1.95 38.87
N GLU A 225 -10.16 0.73 38.36
CA GLU A 225 -11.27 -0.14 38.74
C GLU A 225 -11.00 -0.84 40.08
N LYS A 226 -12.05 -0.96 40.91
CA LYS A 226 -11.94 -1.50 42.27
C LYS A 226 -12.17 -3.01 42.39
N THR A 227 -12.71 -3.62 41.35
CA THR A 227 -13.15 -5.02 41.36
C THR A 227 -12.68 -5.73 40.10
N LEU A 228 -12.27 -6.98 40.21
CA LEU A 228 -11.81 -7.81 39.10
C LEU A 228 -12.85 -7.92 37.98
N LEU A 229 -14.13 -8.06 38.33
CA LEU A 229 -15.22 -8.12 37.33
C LEU A 229 -15.28 -6.85 36.46
N ARG A 230 -15.19 -5.67 37.09
CA ARG A 230 -15.18 -4.39 36.36
C ARG A 230 -13.92 -4.22 35.55
N PHE A 231 -12.75 -4.60 36.09
CA PHE A 231 -11.49 -4.58 35.37
C PHE A 231 -11.58 -5.36 34.05
N LEU A 232 -11.99 -6.63 34.11
CA LEU A 232 -12.12 -7.48 32.92
C LEU A 232 -13.11 -6.91 31.89
N THR A 233 -14.20 -6.30 32.33
CA THR A 233 -15.23 -5.73 31.44
C THR A 233 -14.83 -4.37 30.85
N ARG A 234 -14.10 -3.54 31.61
CA ARG A 234 -13.79 -2.14 31.23
C ARG A 234 -12.46 -2.00 30.53
N GLU A 235 -11.43 -2.74 30.93
CA GLU A 235 -10.08 -2.61 30.37
C GLU A 235 -9.86 -3.50 29.14
N LEU A 236 -10.48 -4.67 29.08
CA LEU A 236 -10.33 -5.60 27.97
C LEU A 236 -11.38 -5.35 26.88
N ASP A 237 -11.02 -5.69 25.64
CA ASP A 237 -11.95 -5.68 24.51
C ASP A 237 -12.74 -6.99 24.44
N CYS A 238 -13.95 -6.94 23.88
CA CYS A 238 -14.81 -8.12 23.65
C CYS A 238 -15.16 -8.95 24.90
N VAL A 239 -15.00 -8.41 26.11
CA VAL A 239 -15.38 -9.08 27.37
C VAL A 239 -16.65 -8.44 27.94
N ASN A 240 -17.75 -9.20 27.91
CA ASN A 240 -19.02 -8.81 28.54
C ASN A 240 -19.07 -9.31 29.99
N GLY A 241 -20.02 -8.81 30.79
CA GLY A 241 -20.15 -9.19 32.20
C GLY A 241 -20.33 -10.70 32.43
N ASP A 242 -21.08 -11.38 31.56
CA ASP A 242 -21.28 -12.84 31.67
C ASP A 242 -19.99 -13.61 31.38
N LEU A 243 -19.28 -13.23 30.31
CA LEU A 243 -17.97 -13.80 29.97
C LEU A 243 -16.92 -13.50 31.04
N ALA A 244 -16.96 -12.31 31.66
CA ALA A 244 -16.07 -11.95 32.75
C ALA A 244 -16.29 -12.84 33.98
N ARG A 245 -17.55 -13.16 34.34
CA ARG A 245 -17.84 -14.12 35.42
C ARG A 245 -17.39 -15.54 35.07
N GLU A 246 -17.56 -15.95 33.82
CA GLU A 246 -17.05 -17.23 33.33
C GLU A 246 -15.52 -17.31 33.40
N LEU A 247 -14.82 -16.25 32.99
CA LEU A 247 -13.37 -16.13 33.09
C LEU A 247 -12.88 -16.24 34.54
N ILE A 248 -13.51 -15.51 35.46
CA ILE A 248 -13.16 -15.53 36.89
C ILE A 248 -13.33 -16.95 37.45
N LYS A 249 -14.42 -17.65 37.11
CA LYS A 249 -14.62 -19.06 37.47
C LYS A 249 -13.54 -19.96 36.85
N GLY A 250 -13.14 -19.69 35.60
CA GLY A 250 -12.13 -20.44 34.87
C GLY A 250 -10.70 -20.25 35.38
N PHE A 251 -10.40 -19.11 36.02
CA PHE A 251 -9.09 -18.86 36.65
C PHE A 251 -8.85 -19.70 37.91
N GLY A 252 -9.92 -20.14 38.58
CA GLY A 252 -9.88 -21.06 39.71
C GLY A 252 -10.33 -20.44 41.05
N ALA A 253 -10.31 -21.24 42.11
CA ALA A 253 -10.88 -20.88 43.42
C ALA A 253 -10.21 -19.67 44.10
N SER A 254 -9.00 -19.30 43.66
CA SER A 254 -8.27 -18.14 44.16
C SER A 254 -8.85 -16.80 43.69
N PHE A 255 -9.72 -16.79 42.67
CA PHE A 255 -10.27 -15.57 42.09
C PHE A 255 -11.71 -15.34 42.53
N ARG A 256 -12.02 -14.10 42.92
CA ARG A 256 -13.37 -13.65 43.32
C ARG A 256 -13.76 -12.40 42.54
N GLU A 257 -15.05 -12.19 42.34
CA GLU A 257 -15.56 -11.05 41.55
C GLU A 257 -15.25 -9.71 42.20
N GLU A 258 -15.32 -9.63 43.54
CA GLU A 258 -15.03 -8.41 44.32
C GLU A 258 -13.53 -8.20 44.61
N MET A 259 -12.66 -9.10 44.18
CA MET A 259 -11.21 -8.99 44.41
C MET A 259 -10.66 -7.70 43.81
N SER A 260 -9.80 -7.00 44.54
CA SER A 260 -9.15 -5.79 44.04
C SER A 260 -8.07 -6.15 43.01
N PRO A 261 -7.97 -5.44 41.87
CA PRO A 261 -6.87 -5.61 40.92
C PRO A 261 -5.47 -5.44 41.54
N SER A 262 -5.35 -4.69 42.63
CA SER A 262 -4.08 -4.48 43.34
C SER A 262 -3.61 -5.68 44.16
N ASP A 263 -4.51 -6.61 44.48
CA ASP A 263 -4.21 -7.80 45.30
C ASP A 263 -3.70 -8.97 44.44
N ILE A 264 -3.66 -8.80 43.11
CA ILE A 264 -3.28 -9.85 42.16
C ILE A 264 -1.75 -9.91 42.06
N ASP A 265 -1.18 -11.04 42.44
CA ASP A 265 0.26 -11.27 42.39
C ASP A 265 0.73 -11.79 41.01
N THR A 266 2.05 -11.90 40.83
CA THR A 266 2.62 -12.39 39.57
C THR A 266 2.22 -13.84 39.26
N SER A 267 1.94 -14.67 40.28
CA SER A 267 1.54 -16.06 40.06
C SER A 267 0.10 -16.15 39.52
N MET A 268 -0.81 -15.35 40.06
CA MET A 268 -2.18 -15.18 39.60
C MET A 268 -2.23 -14.57 38.20
N ILE A 269 -1.37 -13.59 37.88
CA ILE A 269 -1.26 -13.05 36.52
C ILE A 269 -0.96 -14.15 35.50
N ARG A 270 0.01 -15.03 35.79
CA ARG A 270 0.35 -16.15 34.89
C ARG A 270 -0.85 -17.07 34.68
N GLN A 271 -1.55 -17.42 35.75
CA GLN A 271 -2.76 -18.25 35.66
C GLN A 271 -3.85 -17.60 34.80
N MET A 272 -4.08 -16.29 34.96
CA MET A 272 -5.04 -15.55 34.15
C MET A 272 -4.67 -15.57 32.67
N VAL A 273 -3.40 -15.27 32.33
CA VAL A 273 -2.93 -15.22 30.95
C VAL A 273 -2.97 -16.59 30.29
N ASP A 274 -2.51 -17.64 30.98
CA ASP A 274 -2.54 -19.01 30.46
C ASP A 274 -3.97 -19.47 30.17
N LYS A 275 -4.93 -19.11 31.04
CA LYS A 275 -6.35 -19.41 30.83
C LYS A 275 -6.97 -18.60 29.71
N MET A 276 -6.66 -17.31 29.61
CA MET A 276 -7.13 -16.49 28.48
C MET A 276 -6.61 -17.03 27.15
N ASN A 277 -5.36 -17.47 27.07
CA ASN A 277 -4.80 -18.03 25.84
C ASN A 277 -5.43 -19.37 25.42
N GLN A 278 -6.06 -20.10 26.34
CA GLN A 278 -6.79 -21.33 26.06
C GLN A 278 -8.23 -21.09 25.58
N MET A 279 -8.78 -19.88 25.79
CA MET A 279 -10.16 -19.55 25.44
C MET A 279 -10.25 -18.82 24.08
N SER A 280 -11.39 -18.98 23.42
CA SER A 280 -11.70 -18.28 22.17
C SER A 280 -12.57 -17.06 22.46
N PHE A 281 -12.22 -15.92 21.85
CA PHE A 281 -12.94 -14.66 22.02
C PHE A 281 -13.47 -14.16 20.67
N ALA A 282 -14.51 -13.33 20.75
CA ALA A 282 -15.05 -12.64 19.59
C ALA A 282 -13.99 -11.71 18.97
N PRO A 283 -13.97 -11.53 17.63
CA PRO A 283 -12.98 -10.71 16.97
C PRO A 283 -13.12 -9.22 17.37
N PRO A 284 -12.01 -8.50 17.62
CA PRO A 284 -12.05 -7.06 17.90
C PRO A 284 -12.53 -6.25 16.70
N SER A 285 -13.11 -5.08 16.98
CA SER A 285 -13.60 -4.18 15.94
C SER A 285 -12.46 -3.56 15.13
N GLY A 286 -12.60 -3.53 13.80
CA GLY A 286 -11.66 -2.83 12.92
C GLY A 286 -11.86 -1.31 12.85
N ALA A 287 -12.88 -0.76 13.49
CA ALA A 287 -13.18 0.68 13.44
C ALA A 287 -12.08 1.57 14.06
N VAL A 288 -11.22 0.98 14.90
CA VAL A 288 -10.06 1.66 15.51
C VAL A 288 -8.92 1.89 14.52
N LEU A 289 -8.93 1.18 13.38
CA LEU A 289 -7.93 1.25 12.34
C LEU A 289 -8.26 2.36 11.34
N ALA A 290 -7.20 2.85 10.71
CA ALA A 290 -7.22 3.85 9.67
C ALA A 290 -6.58 3.26 8.39
N PRO A 291 -7.34 2.47 7.61
CA PRO A 291 -6.92 2.05 6.26
C PRO A 291 -6.67 3.27 5.34
N ALA A 292 -6.06 3.05 4.17
CA ALA A 292 -5.93 4.11 3.17
C ALA A 292 -7.28 4.45 2.53
N GLY A 293 -8.11 3.42 2.33
CA GLY A 293 -9.37 3.41 1.60
C GLY A 293 -9.16 3.04 0.12
N GLU A 294 -10.13 2.33 -0.46
CA GLU A 294 -10.11 1.95 -1.89
C GLU A 294 -9.92 3.16 -2.80
N TYR A 295 -10.66 4.24 -2.54
CA TYR A 295 -10.59 5.49 -3.30
C TYR A 295 -9.19 6.11 -3.29
N ASN A 296 -8.57 6.25 -2.12
CA ASN A 296 -7.24 6.85 -2.02
C ASN A 296 -6.17 5.95 -2.65
N LEU A 297 -6.25 4.64 -2.42
CA LEU A 297 -5.32 3.69 -3.03
C LEU A 297 -5.43 3.71 -4.56
N HIS A 298 -6.66 3.77 -5.10
CA HIS A 298 -6.91 3.90 -6.53
C HIS A 298 -6.27 5.16 -7.10
N LEU A 299 -6.55 6.32 -6.50
CA LEU A 299 -6.02 7.61 -6.95
C LEU A 299 -4.50 7.67 -6.90
N GLY A 300 -3.90 7.14 -5.84
CA GLY A 300 -2.45 7.15 -5.64
C GLY A 300 -1.72 6.33 -6.70
N VAL A 301 -2.20 5.12 -6.97
CA VAL A 301 -1.63 4.26 -8.02
C VAL A 301 -1.85 4.89 -9.40
N MET A 302 -3.05 5.42 -9.68
CA MET A 302 -3.35 6.08 -10.96
C MET A 302 -2.40 7.25 -11.23
N LYS A 303 -2.13 8.06 -10.20
CA LYS A 303 -1.28 9.25 -10.28
C LYS A 303 0.19 8.92 -10.54
N GLU A 304 0.79 8.07 -9.71
CA GLU A 304 2.25 7.85 -9.73
C GLU A 304 2.67 6.82 -10.79
N MET A 305 1.86 5.79 -11.00
CA MET A 305 2.21 4.64 -11.85
C MET A 305 1.59 4.72 -13.24
N LYS A 306 0.51 5.51 -13.39
CA LYS A 306 -0.23 5.73 -14.65
C LYS A 306 -0.55 4.42 -15.40
N PRO A 307 -1.19 3.43 -14.75
CA PRO A 307 -1.59 2.20 -15.41
C PRO A 307 -2.75 2.42 -16.39
N ASP A 308 -2.96 1.47 -17.29
CA ASP A 308 -4.08 1.49 -18.23
C ASP A 308 -5.38 1.08 -17.54
N MET A 309 -5.27 0.14 -16.59
CA MET A 309 -6.40 -0.41 -15.86
C MET A 309 -6.00 -0.65 -14.40
N ILE A 310 -6.94 -0.43 -13.49
CA ILE A 310 -6.75 -0.65 -12.06
C ILE A 310 -8.05 -1.15 -11.43
N ALA A 311 -7.92 -2.05 -10.48
CA ALA A 311 -8.96 -2.47 -9.55
C ALA A 311 -8.42 -2.36 -8.12
N THR A 312 -9.31 -2.04 -7.19
CA THR A 312 -9.02 -1.92 -5.76
C THR A 312 -10.03 -2.72 -4.96
N SER A 313 -9.60 -3.25 -3.82
CA SER A 313 -10.46 -3.98 -2.89
C SER A 313 -9.98 -3.79 -1.45
N THR A 314 -10.92 -3.74 -0.53
CA THR A 314 -10.69 -3.84 0.91
C THR A 314 -11.37 -5.09 1.43
N GLN A 315 -10.65 -5.88 2.22
CA GLN A 315 -11.21 -7.06 2.88
C GLN A 315 -11.84 -6.71 4.22
N ASP A 316 -12.76 -7.57 4.65
CA ASP A 316 -13.29 -7.53 6.00
C ASP A 316 -12.19 -7.72 7.05
N VAL A 317 -12.48 -7.22 8.25
CA VAL A 317 -11.57 -7.29 9.39
C VAL A 317 -11.27 -8.76 9.73
N ARG A 318 -9.99 -9.08 9.83
CA ARG A 318 -9.49 -10.36 10.35
C ARG A 318 -8.75 -10.14 11.66
N VAL A 319 -8.47 -11.22 12.38
CA VAL A 319 -7.77 -11.17 13.66
C VAL A 319 -6.49 -11.97 13.53
N VAL A 320 -5.38 -11.39 13.96
CA VAL A 320 -4.07 -12.06 14.03
C VAL A 320 -3.50 -11.76 15.41
N ASP A 321 -3.23 -12.80 16.19
CA ASP A 321 -2.72 -12.69 17.57
C ASP A 321 -3.53 -11.72 18.45
N GLY A 322 -4.87 -11.76 18.34
CA GLY A 322 -5.77 -10.86 19.05
C GLY A 322 -5.80 -9.41 18.56
N HIS A 323 -5.13 -9.09 17.45
CA HIS A 323 -5.17 -7.76 16.85
C HIS A 323 -6.02 -7.74 15.59
N ALA A 324 -6.87 -6.72 15.45
CA ALA A 324 -7.61 -6.47 14.22
C ALA A 324 -6.66 -6.13 13.07
N VAL A 325 -6.88 -6.74 11.91
CA VAL A 325 -6.12 -6.54 10.69
C VAL A 325 -7.07 -6.28 9.53
N ILE A 326 -6.81 -5.21 8.79
CA ILE A 326 -7.49 -4.89 7.52
C ILE A 326 -6.45 -4.99 6.42
N VAL A 327 -6.81 -5.70 5.34
CA VAL A 327 -5.97 -5.83 4.16
C VAL A 327 -6.65 -5.13 2.98
N GLU A 328 -5.92 -4.21 2.38
CA GLU A 328 -6.32 -3.50 1.17
C GLU A 328 -5.39 -3.93 0.04
N ALA A 329 -5.96 -4.16 -1.14
CA ALA A 329 -5.20 -4.48 -2.33
C ALA A 329 -5.59 -3.59 -3.51
N ALA A 330 -4.62 -3.35 -4.39
CA ALA A 330 -4.86 -2.86 -5.72
C ALA A 330 -4.10 -3.72 -6.72
N VAL A 331 -4.72 -4.00 -7.86
CA VAL A 331 -4.06 -4.64 -8.99
C VAL A 331 -4.17 -3.71 -10.18
N SER A 332 -3.03 -3.37 -10.78
CA SER A 332 -2.92 -2.54 -11.96
C SER A 332 -2.33 -3.32 -13.13
N LEU A 333 -2.78 -3.00 -14.33
CA LEU A 333 -2.24 -3.54 -15.58
C LEU A 333 -1.68 -2.40 -16.43
N GLY A 334 -0.50 -2.63 -16.98
CA GLY A 334 0.26 -1.61 -17.70
C GLY A 334 0.95 -0.62 -16.76
N GLY A 335 1.29 0.54 -17.30
CA GLY A 335 1.98 1.60 -16.58
C GLY A 335 3.41 1.81 -17.05
N ARG A 336 3.82 3.09 -17.08
CA ARG A 336 5.14 3.49 -17.61
C ARG A 336 6.31 3.01 -16.74
N ARG A 337 6.05 2.81 -15.45
CA ARG A 337 7.07 2.51 -14.43
C ARG A 337 7.03 1.06 -13.94
N GLN A 338 6.13 0.25 -14.49
CA GLN A 338 5.99 -1.15 -14.16
C GLN A 338 7.02 -1.98 -14.93
N GLY A 339 7.73 -2.87 -14.24
CA GLY A 339 8.59 -3.87 -14.90
C GLY A 339 7.76 -4.91 -15.64
N ASP A 340 8.43 -5.70 -16.49
CA ASP A 340 7.81 -6.89 -17.09
C ASP A 340 7.53 -7.92 -15.98
N GLY A 341 6.39 -8.61 -16.06
CA GLY A 341 5.94 -9.51 -15.01
C GLY A 341 5.17 -8.83 -13.89
N ILE A 342 5.21 -9.45 -12.71
CA ILE A 342 4.52 -8.97 -11.52
C ILE A 342 5.52 -8.20 -10.64
N THR A 343 5.27 -6.91 -10.44
CA THR A 343 5.95 -6.14 -9.38
C THR A 343 5.00 -5.94 -8.22
N VAL A 344 5.47 -6.28 -7.01
CA VAL A 344 4.69 -6.20 -5.77
C VAL A 344 5.17 -5.01 -4.93
N HIS A 345 4.25 -4.12 -4.62
CA HIS A 345 4.41 -2.96 -3.77
C HIS A 345 3.75 -3.25 -2.43
N ARG A 346 4.52 -3.16 -1.35
CA ARG A 346 4.13 -3.64 -0.03
C ARG A 346 4.05 -2.50 0.95
N PHE A 347 2.95 -2.43 1.70
CA PHE A 347 2.73 -1.42 2.71
C PHE A 347 2.29 -2.06 4.03
N ALA A 348 2.88 -1.60 5.14
CA ALA A 348 2.47 -1.97 6.49
C ALA A 348 2.20 -0.67 7.27
N ASN A 349 0.98 -0.47 7.78
CA ASN A 349 0.57 0.77 8.45
C ASN A 349 0.97 2.05 7.68
N ARG A 350 0.77 2.04 6.36
CA ARG A 350 1.15 3.12 5.42
C ARG A 350 2.67 3.36 5.30
N ILE A 351 3.50 2.38 5.67
CA ILE A 351 4.95 2.39 5.47
C ILE A 351 5.29 1.47 4.28
N PRO A 352 5.93 1.99 3.23
CA PRO A 352 6.48 1.17 2.16
C PRO A 352 7.60 0.26 2.67
N MET A 353 7.55 -1.02 2.31
CA MET A 353 8.60 -2.00 2.60
C MET A 353 9.39 -2.31 1.34
N LEU A 354 10.65 -1.86 1.28
CA LEU A 354 11.47 -1.95 0.07
C LEU A 354 12.46 -3.12 0.08
N PHE A 355 12.95 -3.53 1.24
CA PHE A 355 14.00 -4.55 1.32
C PHE A 355 13.43 -5.95 1.54
N GLN A 356 14.26 -6.97 1.26
CA GLN A 356 13.96 -8.39 1.47
C GLN A 356 12.60 -8.88 0.91
N PRO A 357 12.24 -8.58 -0.35
CA PRO A 357 10.96 -9.00 -0.91
C PRO A 357 10.79 -10.53 -0.98
N GLY A 358 11.87 -11.31 -1.08
CA GLY A 358 11.80 -12.77 -1.22
C GLY A 358 11.22 -13.49 0.01
N SER A 359 11.36 -12.91 1.20
CA SER A 359 10.86 -13.50 2.45
C SER A 359 9.41 -13.09 2.76
N ASP A 360 8.87 -12.10 2.06
CA ASP A 360 7.60 -11.48 2.37
C ASP A 360 6.40 -12.33 1.95
N LEU A 361 5.42 -12.41 2.85
CA LEU A 361 4.15 -13.09 2.64
C LEU A 361 3.44 -12.66 1.35
N THR A 362 3.38 -11.37 1.04
CA THR A 362 2.63 -10.84 -0.11
C THR A 362 3.27 -11.25 -1.44
N VAL A 363 4.60 -11.22 -1.50
CA VAL A 363 5.39 -11.61 -2.68
C VAL A 363 5.28 -13.12 -2.90
N LYS A 364 5.40 -13.91 -1.84
CA LYS A 364 5.17 -15.36 -1.89
C LYS A 364 3.76 -15.67 -2.38
N THR A 365 2.73 -14.99 -1.86
CA THR A 365 1.34 -15.19 -2.29
C THR A 365 1.12 -14.92 -3.79
N CYS A 366 1.83 -13.93 -4.37
CA CYS A 366 1.74 -13.62 -5.80
C CYS A 366 2.50 -14.60 -6.70
N ASN A 367 3.63 -15.12 -6.22
CA ASN A 367 4.57 -15.91 -7.00
C ASN A 367 4.40 -17.43 -6.85
N SER A 368 3.92 -17.91 -5.70
CA SER A 368 3.69 -19.34 -5.44
C SER A 368 2.60 -19.92 -6.36
N ALA A 369 2.69 -21.22 -6.62
CA ALA A 369 1.69 -21.94 -7.40
C ALA A 369 0.38 -22.11 -6.60
N PRO A 370 -0.78 -22.24 -7.29
CA PRO A 370 -2.03 -22.66 -6.65
C PRO A 370 -1.87 -24.06 -6.01
N PRO A 371 -2.50 -24.37 -4.86
CA PRO A 371 -3.51 -23.58 -4.16
C PRO A 371 -2.96 -22.54 -3.18
N GLN A 372 -1.64 -22.41 -3.02
CA GLN A 372 -1.03 -21.48 -2.06
C GLN A 372 -0.99 -20.04 -2.59
N GLY A 373 -0.72 -19.86 -3.89
CA GLY A 373 -0.70 -18.55 -4.56
C GLY A 373 -1.85 -18.30 -5.54
N VAL A 374 -1.87 -17.11 -6.14
CA VAL A 374 -2.93 -16.65 -7.05
C VAL A 374 -2.81 -17.31 -8.42
N ASN A 375 -3.90 -17.89 -8.94
CA ASN A 375 -3.96 -18.39 -10.32
C ASN A 375 -4.22 -17.23 -11.30
N TRP A 376 -3.16 -16.58 -11.79
CA TRP A 376 -3.29 -15.43 -12.68
C TRP A 376 -3.95 -15.75 -14.03
N LYS A 377 -3.66 -16.93 -14.59
CA LYS A 377 -4.19 -17.37 -15.89
C LYS A 377 -5.72 -17.47 -15.89
N SER A 378 -6.34 -17.91 -14.79
CA SER A 378 -7.81 -17.99 -14.69
C SER A 378 -8.52 -16.62 -14.75
N TYR A 379 -7.77 -15.54 -14.55
CA TYR A 379 -8.25 -14.17 -14.63
C TYR A 379 -7.88 -13.47 -15.95
N LYS A 380 -7.41 -14.22 -16.96
CA LYS A 380 -6.89 -13.70 -18.23
C LYS A 380 -5.67 -12.78 -18.07
N ILE A 381 -4.95 -12.93 -16.95
CA ILE A 381 -3.72 -12.19 -16.69
C ILE A 381 -2.56 -13.15 -16.89
N ASP A 382 -1.82 -12.95 -17.97
CA ASP A 382 -0.56 -13.63 -18.22
C ASP A 382 0.63 -12.80 -17.73
N LYS A 383 1.52 -13.43 -16.94
CA LYS A 383 2.70 -12.81 -16.33
C LYS A 383 3.76 -12.44 -17.36
N ASN A 384 3.84 -13.17 -18.47
CA ASN A 384 4.91 -12.96 -19.45
C ASN A 384 4.59 -11.80 -20.40
N SER A 385 3.30 -11.59 -20.71
CA SER A 385 2.85 -10.56 -21.64
C SER A 385 2.37 -9.28 -20.96
N HIS A 386 1.89 -9.34 -19.72
CA HIS A 386 1.39 -8.16 -19.01
C HIS A 386 2.36 -7.64 -17.96
N LYS A 387 2.45 -6.31 -17.89
CA LYS A 387 3.05 -5.58 -16.77
C LYS A 387 2.01 -5.46 -15.66
N VAL A 388 2.18 -6.22 -14.59
CA VAL A 388 1.22 -6.28 -13.49
C VAL A 388 1.81 -5.61 -12.25
N GLY A 389 1.09 -4.65 -11.69
CA GLY A 389 1.39 -4.03 -10.39
C GLY A 389 0.43 -4.50 -9.33
N VAL A 390 0.97 -5.09 -8.26
CA VAL A 390 0.17 -5.53 -7.11
C VAL A 390 0.56 -4.67 -5.93
N TYR A 391 -0.39 -3.95 -5.34
CA TYR A 391 -0.19 -3.10 -4.17
C TYR A 391 -0.96 -3.73 -3.03
N VAL A 392 -0.29 -4.03 -1.92
CA VAL A 392 -0.95 -4.61 -0.73
C VAL A 392 -0.62 -3.75 0.48
N SER A 393 -1.66 -3.26 1.15
CA SER A 393 -1.57 -2.49 2.38
C SER A 393 -2.20 -3.25 3.53
N ILE A 394 -1.39 -3.56 4.54
CA ILE A 394 -1.82 -4.25 5.76
C ILE A 394 -1.85 -3.22 6.89
N CYS A 395 -3.03 -3.04 7.48
CA CYS A 395 -3.26 -2.12 8.59
C CYS A 395 -3.62 -2.91 9.85
N SER A 396 -2.88 -2.70 10.94
CA SER A 396 -3.11 -3.33 12.24
C SER A 396 -2.53 -2.51 13.38
N THR A 397 -2.98 -2.76 14.60
CA THR A 397 -2.34 -2.25 15.83
C THR A 397 -0.98 -2.90 16.09
N LYS A 398 -0.77 -4.14 15.63
CA LYS A 398 0.51 -4.86 15.68
C LYS A 398 0.69 -5.64 14.38
N ILE A 399 1.73 -5.31 13.63
CA ILE A 399 2.09 -6.01 12.38
C ILE A 399 3.08 -7.14 12.73
N PRO A 400 2.84 -8.38 12.28
CA PRO A 400 3.75 -9.51 12.47
C PRO A 400 4.94 -9.42 11.50
N TYR A 401 5.89 -8.53 11.80
CA TYR A 401 7.13 -8.43 11.05
C TYR A 401 7.99 -9.68 11.26
N GLY A 402 8.63 -10.17 10.20
CA GLY A 402 9.50 -11.34 10.29
C GLY A 402 10.89 -11.03 10.89
N GLY A 403 11.25 -9.76 11.05
CA GLY A 403 12.49 -9.33 11.66
C GLY A 403 12.40 -7.95 12.32
N PRO A 404 13.40 -7.56 13.14
CA PRO A 404 13.35 -6.33 13.93
C PRO A 404 13.36 -5.05 13.08
N ASN A 405 13.87 -5.14 11.85
CA ASN A 405 14.03 -4.01 10.93
C ASN A 405 12.74 -3.62 10.19
N LYS A 406 11.65 -4.37 10.36
CA LYS A 406 10.34 -4.10 9.73
C LYS A 406 10.31 -4.10 8.19
N GLU A 407 11.18 -4.90 7.57
CA GLU A 407 11.34 -4.92 6.10
C GLU A 407 10.43 -5.90 5.37
N TYR A 408 9.87 -6.88 6.08
CA TYR A 408 8.94 -7.85 5.52
C TYR A 408 8.00 -8.40 6.58
N ILE A 409 6.87 -8.92 6.11
CA ILE A 409 5.86 -9.61 6.92
C ILE A 409 6.09 -11.12 6.80
N GLY A 410 6.13 -11.80 7.94
CA GLY A 410 6.35 -13.24 8.01
C GLY A 410 5.17 -14.06 7.48
N ASP A 411 5.44 -15.28 7.02
CA ASP A 411 4.45 -16.24 6.48
C ASP A 411 3.93 -17.20 7.58
N ALA A 412 4.03 -16.81 8.86
CA ALA A 412 3.63 -17.67 9.98
C ALA A 412 2.11 -17.75 10.18
N HIS A 413 1.38 -16.70 9.76
CA HIS A 413 -0.07 -16.58 10.00
C HIS A 413 -0.87 -16.88 8.74
N GLU A 414 -1.47 -18.07 8.68
CA GLU A 414 -2.28 -18.51 7.54
C GLU A 414 -3.55 -17.66 7.33
N ASP A 415 -4.15 -17.13 8.39
CA ASP A 415 -5.33 -16.24 8.27
C ASP A 415 -4.99 -14.92 7.56
N LEU A 416 -3.80 -14.38 7.83
CA LEU A 416 -3.31 -13.18 7.14
C LEU A 416 -3.06 -13.46 5.66
N LYS A 417 -2.45 -14.60 5.35
CA LYS A 417 -2.20 -15.08 3.98
C LYS A 417 -3.49 -15.24 3.19
N ARG A 418 -4.50 -15.86 3.80
CA ARG A 418 -5.83 -16.03 3.21
C ARG A 418 -6.48 -14.67 2.92
N SER A 419 -6.36 -13.71 3.83
CA SER A 419 -6.88 -12.35 3.65
C SER A 419 -6.19 -11.60 2.50
N VAL A 420 -4.84 -11.63 2.46
CA VAL A 420 -4.05 -11.05 1.36
C VAL A 420 -4.42 -11.65 0.01
N ARG A 421 -4.51 -12.99 -0.06
CA ARG A 421 -4.94 -13.69 -1.26
C ARG A 421 -6.36 -13.29 -1.68
N GLY A 422 -7.30 -13.24 -0.74
CA GLY A 422 -8.68 -12.82 -0.97
C GLY A 422 -8.77 -11.42 -1.57
N ALA A 423 -8.04 -10.46 -0.99
CA ALA A 423 -7.97 -9.09 -1.48
C ALA A 423 -7.51 -9.02 -2.95
N ILE A 424 -6.40 -9.70 -3.27
CA ILE A 424 -5.86 -9.74 -4.64
C ILE A 424 -6.84 -10.41 -5.60
N MET A 425 -7.47 -11.52 -5.19
CA MET A 425 -8.45 -12.23 -6.02
C MET A 425 -9.68 -11.37 -6.33
N SER A 426 -10.21 -10.64 -5.35
CA SER A 426 -11.32 -9.68 -5.58
C SER A 426 -10.96 -8.63 -6.63
N CYS A 427 -9.73 -8.10 -6.61
CA CYS A 427 -9.25 -7.19 -7.65
C CYS A 427 -9.16 -7.87 -9.03
N CYS A 428 -8.63 -9.11 -9.09
CA CYS A 428 -8.51 -9.86 -10.34
C CYS A 428 -9.87 -10.20 -10.97
N VAL A 429 -10.90 -10.47 -10.17
CA VAL A 429 -12.27 -10.69 -10.65
C VAL A 429 -12.81 -9.43 -11.34
N GLN A 430 -12.63 -8.25 -10.74
CA GLN A 430 -13.03 -6.98 -11.36
C GLN A 430 -12.28 -6.71 -12.68
N LEU A 431 -10.97 -7.00 -12.72
CA LEU A 431 -10.17 -6.82 -13.92
C LEU A 431 -10.53 -7.82 -15.03
N LYS A 432 -10.88 -9.06 -14.68
CA LYS A 432 -11.25 -10.10 -15.65
C LYS A 432 -12.39 -9.66 -16.55
N ALA A 433 -13.44 -9.05 -15.98
CA ALA A 433 -14.57 -8.52 -16.75
C ALA A 433 -14.13 -7.45 -17.75
N ARG A 434 -13.29 -6.51 -17.32
CA ARG A 434 -12.77 -5.44 -18.19
C ARG A 434 -11.81 -5.95 -19.26
N LEU A 435 -10.95 -6.92 -18.92
CA LEU A 435 -10.04 -7.57 -19.88
C LEU A 435 -10.81 -8.34 -20.95
N ALA A 436 -11.83 -9.10 -20.56
CA ALA A 436 -12.68 -9.82 -21.50
C ALA A 436 -13.37 -8.87 -22.50
N ARG A 437 -13.88 -7.72 -22.02
CA ARG A 437 -14.43 -6.68 -22.91
C ARG A 437 -13.38 -6.13 -23.87
N ARG A 438 -12.17 -5.84 -23.39
CA ARG A 438 -11.07 -5.32 -24.22
C ARG A 438 -10.65 -6.31 -25.30
N GLU A 439 -10.55 -7.59 -24.96
CA GLU A 439 -10.26 -8.66 -25.93
C GLU A 439 -11.35 -8.81 -26.98
N ALA A 440 -12.63 -8.79 -26.56
CA ALA A 440 -13.76 -8.85 -27.48
C ALA A 440 -13.76 -7.69 -28.49
N LEU A 441 -13.53 -6.46 -28.01
CA LEU A 441 -13.40 -5.27 -28.87
C LEU A 441 -12.21 -5.36 -29.83
N LYS A 442 -11.10 -5.96 -29.39
CA LYS A 442 -9.93 -6.19 -30.25
C LYS A 442 -10.24 -7.20 -31.34
N LEU A 443 -10.85 -8.33 -31.00
CA LEU A 443 -11.24 -9.37 -31.94
C LEU A 443 -12.26 -8.84 -32.97
N GLN A 444 -13.23 -8.04 -32.53
CA GLN A 444 -14.19 -7.40 -33.43
C GLN A 444 -13.50 -6.46 -34.43
N LYS A 445 -12.58 -5.61 -33.95
CA LYS A 445 -11.78 -4.72 -34.83
C LYS A 445 -10.91 -5.50 -35.81
N GLU A 446 -10.28 -6.59 -35.39
CA GLU A 446 -9.47 -7.45 -36.25
C GLU A 446 -10.34 -8.16 -37.29
N ARG A 447 -11.50 -8.69 -36.90
CA ARG A 447 -12.48 -9.28 -37.82
C ARG A 447 -12.93 -8.26 -38.86
N ARG A 448 -13.34 -7.05 -38.44
CA ARG A 448 -13.73 -5.97 -39.36
C ARG A 448 -12.61 -5.63 -40.34
N LYS A 449 -11.38 -5.46 -39.85
CA LYS A 449 -10.20 -5.17 -40.68
C LYS A 449 -9.93 -6.30 -41.69
N ASN A 450 -10.09 -7.55 -41.27
CA ASN A 450 -9.90 -8.71 -42.15
C ASN A 450 -11.00 -8.78 -43.22
N LEU A 451 -12.28 -8.64 -42.84
CA LEU A 451 -13.40 -8.60 -43.78
C LEU A 451 -13.23 -7.49 -44.81
N GLN A 452 -12.83 -6.28 -44.39
CA GLN A 452 -12.58 -5.16 -45.29
C GLN A 452 -11.50 -5.44 -46.35
N LYS A 453 -10.49 -6.27 -46.04
CA LYS A 453 -9.48 -6.70 -47.02
C LYS A 453 -10.04 -7.66 -48.07
N TYR A 454 -11.04 -8.48 -47.73
CA TYR A 454 -11.64 -9.45 -48.63
C TYR A 454 -12.73 -8.85 -49.54
N ILE A 455 -13.36 -7.74 -49.13
CA ILE A 455 -14.40 -7.05 -49.90
C ILE A 455 -14.06 -6.85 -51.39
N PRO A 456 -12.87 -6.32 -51.79
CA PRO A 456 -12.56 -6.11 -53.20
C PRO A 456 -12.48 -7.42 -54.00
N PHE A 457 -11.97 -8.51 -53.40
CA PHE A 457 -11.88 -9.81 -54.05
C PHE A 457 -13.26 -10.44 -54.24
N VAL A 458 -14.09 -10.40 -53.20
CA VAL A 458 -15.48 -10.89 -53.26
C VAL A 458 -16.27 -10.09 -54.29
N THR A 459 -16.09 -8.77 -54.34
CA THR A 459 -16.76 -7.92 -55.33
C THR A 459 -16.35 -8.30 -56.74
N LYS A 460 -15.05 -8.53 -56.99
CA LYS A 460 -14.57 -8.93 -58.31
C LYS A 460 -15.12 -10.29 -58.73
N SER A 461 -15.18 -11.26 -57.81
CA SER A 461 -15.77 -12.57 -58.08
C SER A 461 -17.28 -12.49 -58.34
N LEU A 462 -18.01 -11.70 -57.54
CA LEU A 462 -19.45 -11.48 -57.75
C LEU A 462 -19.73 -10.80 -59.08
N SER A 463 -18.92 -9.80 -59.45
CA SER A 463 -19.05 -9.10 -60.72
C SER A 463 -18.73 -10.03 -61.89
N GLY A 464 -17.70 -10.88 -61.77
CA GLY A 464 -17.41 -11.91 -62.77
C GLY A 464 -18.53 -12.94 -62.92
N ILE A 465 -19.19 -13.34 -61.83
CA ILE A 465 -20.37 -14.24 -61.89
C ILE A 465 -21.54 -13.52 -62.58
N LEU A 466 -21.81 -12.27 -62.23
CA LEU A 466 -22.86 -11.47 -62.87
C LEU A 466 -22.57 -11.27 -64.36
N GLU A 467 -21.33 -11.01 -64.74
CA GLU A 467 -20.89 -10.95 -66.14
C GLU A 467 -21.20 -12.25 -66.88
N THR A 468 -20.82 -13.40 -66.31
CA THR A 468 -21.11 -14.71 -66.94
C THR A 468 -22.61 -14.98 -67.09
N MET A 469 -23.42 -14.61 -66.08
CA MET A 469 -24.87 -14.80 -66.12
C MET A 469 -25.56 -13.94 -67.18
N VAL A 470 -25.04 -12.73 -67.41
CA VAL A 470 -25.50 -11.83 -68.47
C VAL A 470 -25.09 -12.37 -69.85
N THR A 471 -23.84 -12.82 -70.02
CA THR A 471 -23.38 -13.38 -71.30
C THR A 471 -24.06 -14.68 -71.69
N ASP A 472 -24.38 -15.55 -70.72
CA ASP A 472 -24.99 -16.86 -70.97
C ASP A 472 -26.53 -16.78 -71.13
N GLY A 473 -27.14 -15.60 -71.00
CA GLY A 473 -28.59 -15.43 -71.11
C GLY A 473 -29.38 -16.18 -70.01
N CYS A 474 -28.76 -16.43 -68.86
CA CYS A 474 -29.34 -17.24 -67.77
C CYS A 474 -30.46 -16.54 -66.98
N ALA A 475 -30.89 -15.34 -67.37
CA ALA A 475 -32.01 -14.63 -66.74
C ALA A 475 -33.30 -15.47 -66.71
N GLU A 476 -33.48 -16.41 -67.65
CA GLU A 476 -34.63 -17.30 -67.66
C GLU A 476 -34.52 -18.51 -66.72
N ALA A 477 -33.31 -18.91 -66.33
CA ALA A 477 -33.06 -20.05 -65.46
C ALA A 477 -33.18 -19.72 -63.96
N VAL A 478 -33.13 -18.43 -63.60
CA VAL A 478 -33.19 -17.94 -62.20
C VAL A 478 -34.52 -17.24 -61.89
N LYS A 479 -35.58 -17.57 -62.65
CA LYS A 479 -36.90 -16.93 -62.55
C LYS A 479 -37.54 -16.99 -61.16
N ASP A 480 -37.18 -17.98 -60.35
CA ASP A 480 -37.76 -18.22 -59.03
C ASP A 480 -37.15 -17.37 -57.90
N ASP A 481 -36.00 -16.71 -58.12
CA ASP A 481 -35.38 -15.81 -57.13
C ASP A 481 -35.41 -14.35 -57.61
N ALA A 482 -36.42 -13.62 -57.13
CA ALA A 482 -36.64 -12.22 -57.45
C ALA A 482 -35.46 -11.31 -57.09
N GLY A 483 -34.65 -11.69 -56.08
CA GLY A 483 -33.49 -10.91 -55.65
C GLY A 483 -32.33 -11.01 -56.64
N VAL A 484 -32.07 -12.22 -57.16
CA VAL A 484 -30.99 -12.47 -58.12
C VAL A 484 -31.33 -11.85 -59.49
N LEU A 485 -32.59 -11.97 -59.93
CA LEU A 485 -33.06 -11.31 -61.16
C LEU A 485 -32.86 -9.79 -61.14
N LEU A 486 -33.11 -9.14 -60.00
CA LEU A 486 -32.95 -7.70 -59.84
C LEU A 486 -31.47 -7.29 -59.83
N ALA A 487 -30.59 -8.15 -59.31
CA ALA A 487 -29.14 -7.94 -59.35
C ALA A 487 -28.56 -8.10 -60.76
N VAL A 488 -29.03 -9.09 -61.55
CA VAL A 488 -28.60 -9.30 -62.94
C VAL A 488 -29.05 -8.14 -63.83
N ARG A 489 -30.33 -7.74 -63.77
CA ARG A 489 -30.84 -6.58 -64.52
C ARG A 489 -30.18 -5.27 -64.10
N GLY A 490 -29.95 -5.08 -62.80
CA GLY A 490 -29.27 -3.90 -62.29
C GLY A 490 -27.80 -3.81 -62.74
N PHE A 491 -27.15 -4.95 -63.00
CA PHE A 491 -25.81 -5.02 -63.57
C PHE A 491 -25.82 -4.73 -65.08
N GLU A 492 -26.78 -5.26 -65.84
CA GLU A 492 -27.02 -4.93 -67.26
C GLU A 492 -27.24 -3.41 -67.47
N ASP A 493 -28.04 -2.79 -66.60
CA ASP A 493 -28.33 -1.35 -66.64
C ASP A 493 -27.19 -0.47 -66.10
N LYS A 494 -26.05 -1.05 -65.72
CA LYS A 494 -24.89 -0.39 -65.07
C LYS A 494 -25.22 0.35 -63.77
N SER A 495 -26.39 0.13 -63.20
CA SER A 495 -26.80 0.69 -61.90
C SER A 495 -26.05 0.03 -60.73
N ILE A 496 -25.63 -1.23 -60.91
CA ILE A 496 -24.81 -2.00 -60.00
C ILE A 496 -23.39 -2.06 -60.56
N SER A 497 -22.49 -1.27 -59.97
CA SER A 497 -21.06 -1.29 -60.27
C SER A 497 -20.27 -1.94 -59.13
N ASP A 498 -19.02 -2.31 -59.39
CA ASP A 498 -18.06 -2.74 -58.37
C ASP A 498 -18.02 -1.77 -57.17
N SER A 499 -18.08 -0.47 -57.42
CA SER A 499 -18.08 0.53 -56.35
C SER A 499 -19.36 0.47 -55.49
N THR A 500 -20.51 0.24 -56.11
CA THR A 500 -21.81 0.07 -55.45
C THR A 500 -21.83 -1.20 -54.59
N LEU A 501 -21.30 -2.31 -55.12
CA LEU A 501 -21.20 -3.59 -54.42
C LEU A 501 -20.23 -3.51 -53.23
N GLN A 502 -19.06 -2.89 -53.41
CA GLN A 502 -18.12 -2.66 -52.31
C GLN A 502 -18.72 -1.80 -51.22
N HIS A 503 -19.46 -0.74 -51.57
CA HIS A 503 -20.11 0.12 -50.59
C HIS A 503 -21.20 -0.63 -49.79
N LYS A 504 -22.08 -1.38 -50.48
CA LYS A 504 -23.11 -2.19 -49.81
C LYS A 504 -22.50 -3.26 -48.89
N LEU A 505 -21.44 -3.95 -49.32
CA LEU A 505 -20.74 -4.94 -48.50
C LEU A 505 -20.08 -4.32 -47.27
N ARG A 506 -19.54 -3.10 -47.38
CA ARG A 506 -18.99 -2.37 -46.22
C ARG A 506 -20.08 -2.01 -45.23
N ASN A 507 -21.20 -1.48 -45.70
CA ASN A 507 -22.33 -1.12 -44.83
C ASN A 507 -22.89 -2.36 -44.13
N PHE A 508 -23.00 -3.49 -44.83
CA PHE A 508 -23.43 -4.76 -44.25
C PHE A 508 -22.51 -5.24 -43.11
N VAL A 509 -21.19 -5.13 -43.30
CA VAL A 509 -20.22 -5.47 -42.23
C VAL A 509 -20.39 -4.55 -41.02
N GLU A 510 -20.68 -3.28 -41.24
CA GLU A 510 -20.90 -2.31 -40.16
C GLU A 510 -22.21 -2.55 -39.41
N GLU A 511 -23.30 -2.85 -40.12
CA GLU A 511 -24.60 -3.20 -39.53
C GLU A 511 -24.51 -4.49 -38.71
N ALA A 512 -23.87 -5.54 -39.25
CA ALA A 512 -23.66 -6.80 -38.53
C ALA A 512 -22.82 -6.61 -37.26
N ASP A 513 -21.80 -5.74 -37.30
CA ASP A 513 -21.01 -5.39 -36.12
C ASP A 513 -21.83 -4.61 -35.07
N MET A 514 -22.73 -3.72 -35.49
CA MET A 514 -23.64 -3.00 -34.59
C MET A 514 -24.67 -3.92 -33.93
N GLU A 515 -25.27 -4.82 -34.71
CA GLU A 515 -26.26 -5.78 -34.21
C GLU A 515 -25.63 -6.72 -33.17
N GLN A 516 -24.43 -7.23 -33.45
CA GLN A 516 -23.68 -8.05 -32.50
C GLN A 516 -23.29 -7.28 -31.23
N ALA A 517 -22.93 -6.00 -31.34
CA ALA A 517 -22.65 -5.16 -30.19
C ALA A 517 -23.91 -4.92 -29.32
N MET A 518 -25.07 -4.71 -29.95
CA MET A 518 -26.35 -4.57 -29.24
C MET A 518 -26.78 -5.87 -28.55
N ALA A 519 -26.64 -7.02 -29.21
CA ALA A 519 -26.93 -8.32 -28.63
C ALA A 519 -26.00 -8.62 -27.43
N ALA A 520 -24.71 -8.30 -27.52
CA ALA A 520 -23.77 -8.45 -26.41
C ALA A 520 -24.09 -7.52 -25.22
N ALA A 521 -24.63 -6.32 -25.46
CA ALA A 521 -25.09 -5.42 -24.41
C ALA A 521 -26.37 -5.92 -23.71
N GLN A 522 -27.26 -6.60 -24.44
CA GLN A 522 -28.49 -7.18 -23.89
C GLN A 522 -28.26 -8.48 -23.12
N HIS A 523 -27.29 -9.29 -23.55
CA HIS A 523 -26.91 -10.56 -22.90
C HIS A 523 -25.78 -10.42 -21.86
N GLY A 524 -25.23 -9.23 -21.68
CA GLY A 524 -24.28 -8.94 -20.61
C GLY A 524 -24.92 -9.16 -19.24
N ASP A 525 -24.51 -10.25 -18.58
CA ASP A 525 -24.86 -10.67 -17.23
C ASP A 525 -25.29 -9.51 -16.31
N LYS A 526 -26.60 -9.42 -16.04
CA LYS A 526 -27.22 -8.35 -15.24
C LYS A 526 -26.66 -8.27 -13.81
N ASP A 527 -25.96 -9.31 -13.35
CA ASP A 527 -25.39 -9.38 -12.00
C ASP A 527 -23.92 -8.95 -11.90
N THR A 528 -23.20 -8.77 -13.01
CA THR A 528 -21.76 -8.40 -13.00
C THR A 528 -21.41 -7.10 -13.70
N VAL A 529 -22.41 -6.33 -14.12
CA VAL A 529 -22.21 -4.92 -14.45
C VAL A 529 -21.95 -4.18 -13.14
N ALA A 530 -20.68 -3.86 -12.87
CA ALA A 530 -20.34 -2.83 -11.89
C ALA A 530 -21.25 -1.63 -12.18
N ARG A 531 -22.18 -1.34 -11.25
CA ARG A 531 -23.08 -0.20 -11.35
C ARG A 531 -22.18 1.03 -11.41
N GLU A 532 -22.04 1.61 -12.59
CA GLU A 532 -21.36 2.89 -12.74
C GLU A 532 -22.32 3.95 -12.19
N ASP A 533 -21.89 4.64 -11.14
CA ASP A 533 -22.61 5.80 -10.63
C ASP A 533 -22.60 6.87 -11.72
N LEU A 534 -23.73 7.07 -12.39
CA LEU A 534 -23.91 8.10 -13.40
C LEU A 534 -24.39 9.39 -12.71
N CYS A 535 -23.47 10.33 -12.47
CA CYS A 535 -23.80 11.61 -11.85
C CYS A 535 -24.35 12.59 -12.88
N LEU A 536 -25.67 12.81 -12.88
CA LEU A 536 -26.30 13.91 -13.62
C LEU A 536 -26.32 15.16 -12.73
N ARG A 537 -25.68 16.24 -13.18
CA ARG A 537 -25.65 17.52 -12.45
C ARG A 537 -26.86 18.36 -12.88
N VAL A 538 -27.75 18.70 -11.94
CA VAL A 538 -28.88 19.60 -12.19
C VAL A 538 -28.35 21.04 -12.23
N LEU A 539 -28.68 21.80 -13.27
CA LEU A 539 -28.37 23.23 -13.38
C LEU A 539 -29.28 24.01 -12.41
N GLY A 540 -28.84 24.27 -11.18
CA GLY A 540 -29.53 25.18 -10.25
C GLY A 540 -29.05 25.11 -8.80
N ASN A 541 -28.82 26.27 -8.17
CA ASN A 541 -28.42 26.40 -6.77
C ASN A 541 -29.63 26.30 -5.84
N ASN A 542 -29.55 25.39 -4.86
CA ASN A 542 -30.41 25.16 -3.68
C ASN A 542 -31.20 23.85 -3.75
N ARG A 543 -30.87 22.89 -2.88
CA ARG A 543 -31.80 22.14 -1.98
C ARG A 543 -31.05 21.06 -1.15
N ARG A 544 -31.79 20.36 -0.27
CA ARG A 544 -31.35 19.49 0.85
C ARG A 544 -31.85 18.04 0.67
N LEU A 545 -31.01 17.05 1.03
CA LEU A 545 -31.14 15.59 0.80
C LEU A 545 -32.49 14.94 1.17
N THR A 546 -33.10 14.22 0.21
CA THR A 546 -34.22 13.28 0.49
C THR A 546 -34.07 11.93 -0.24
N ARG A 547 -34.81 10.94 0.28
CA ARG A 547 -34.73 9.47 0.11
C ARG A 547 -34.40 8.92 -1.30
N PRO A 548 -33.74 7.75 -1.37
CA PRO A 548 -33.50 7.04 -2.63
C PRO A 548 -34.82 6.63 -3.30
N MET A 549 -34.92 6.88 -4.61
CA MET A 549 -36.05 6.41 -5.43
C MET A 549 -35.67 5.14 -6.18
N HIS A 550 -36.51 4.12 -6.07
CA HIS A 550 -36.30 2.82 -6.70
C HIS A 550 -37.12 2.72 -7.98
N SER A 551 -36.47 2.37 -9.09
CA SER A 551 -37.12 2.04 -10.37
C SER A 551 -36.69 0.65 -10.84
N THR A 552 -37.42 0.08 -11.80
CA THR A 552 -37.08 -1.22 -12.42
C THR A 552 -35.76 -1.20 -13.19
N VAL A 553 -35.22 -0.02 -13.50
CA VAL A 553 -34.00 0.18 -14.29
C VAL A 553 -32.82 0.65 -13.43
N GLY A 554 -33.05 1.08 -12.19
CA GLY A 554 -31.98 1.56 -11.29
C GLY A 554 -32.47 2.29 -10.04
N VAL A 555 -31.54 2.58 -9.13
CA VAL A 555 -31.77 3.39 -7.92
C VAL A 555 -31.27 4.81 -8.18
N TRP A 556 -32.18 5.78 -8.14
CA TRP A 556 -31.86 7.18 -8.37
C TRP A 556 -31.58 7.85 -7.03
N LYS A 557 -30.37 8.42 -6.89
CA LYS A 557 -29.99 9.28 -5.78
C LYS A 557 -29.76 10.68 -6.33
N LEU A 558 -30.57 11.64 -5.89
CA LEU A 558 -30.33 13.04 -6.20
C LEU A 558 -29.10 13.49 -5.39
N PHE A 559 -28.03 13.86 -6.08
CA PHE A 559 -26.86 14.49 -5.46
C PHE A 559 -27.11 16.00 -5.41
N GLU A 560 -27.10 16.59 -4.22
CA GLU A 560 -27.02 18.04 -4.06
C GLU A 560 -25.63 18.38 -3.55
N ASP A 561 -24.96 19.32 -4.22
CA ASP A 561 -23.68 19.88 -3.77
C ASP A 561 -23.92 20.74 -2.51
N ALA A 562 -22.97 20.69 -1.56
CA ALA A 562 -22.99 21.42 -0.28
C ALA A 562 -22.91 22.94 -0.42
#